data_AF-B7Q3A9-F1
#
_entry.id   AF-B7Q3A9-F1
#
_cell.length_a   1.000
_cell.length_b   1.000
_cell.length_c   1.000
_cell.angle_alpha   90.00
_cell.angle_beta   90.00
_cell.angle_gamma   90.00
#
_symmetry.space_group_name_H-M   'P 1'
#
loop_
_entity.id
_entity.type
_entity.pdbx_description
1 polymer ?
#
loop_
_entity_poly.entity_id
_entity_poly.type
_entity_poly.pdbx_seq_one_letter_code
_entity_poly.pdbx_strand_id
1 'polypeptide(L)'
;MTTDQETETFYCKALELVKEAGTIVRKAIGKGKNIETKTDFSDLVTESDKEVEKLIIGKLREEFPNHRFIGEESVAAGLKSELTAEPTWIIDPIDGTMNFVHG
;
A
#
# COMPACT_ATOMS: atom_id res chain seq x y z
N MET A 1 -24.72 -6.79 -1.68
CA MET A 1 -23.69 -7.83 -1.51
C MET A 1 -22.88 -7.86 -2.79
N THR A 2 -21.56 -7.89 -2.69
CA THR A 2 -20.66 -8.02 -3.84
C THR A 2 -20.89 -9.37 -4.52
N THR A 3 -20.94 -9.38 -5.84
CA THR A 3 -21.05 -10.59 -6.65
C THR A 3 -19.71 -11.29 -6.81
N ASP A 4 -19.72 -12.57 -7.19
CA ASP A 4 -18.49 -13.32 -7.49
C ASP A 4 -17.70 -12.66 -8.63
N GLN A 5 -18.39 -12.08 -9.62
CA GLN A 5 -17.77 -11.40 -10.75
C GLN A 5 -17.11 -10.08 -10.37
N GLU A 6 -17.71 -9.30 -9.47
CA GLU A 6 -17.08 -8.10 -8.91
C GLU A 6 -15.85 -8.47 -8.07
N THR A 7 -15.95 -9.55 -7.29
CA THR A 7 -14.82 -10.04 -6.47
C THR A 7 -13.64 -10.46 -7.34
N GLU A 8 -13.89 -11.19 -8.45
CA GLU A 8 -12.86 -11.57 -9.42
C GLU A 8 -12.22 -10.33 -10.06
N THR A 9 -13.02 -9.31 -10.38
CA THR A 9 -12.53 -8.04 -10.92
C THR A 9 -11.57 -7.34 -9.94
N PHE A 10 -11.95 -7.26 -8.66
CA PHE A 10 -11.11 -6.67 -7.62
C PHE A 10 -9.81 -7.48 -7.43
N TYR A 11 -9.91 -8.80 -7.41
CA TYR A 11 -8.73 -9.67 -7.29
C TYR A 11 -7.76 -9.49 -8.46
N CYS A 12 -8.27 -9.49 -9.70
CA CYS A 12 -7.45 -9.28 -10.90
C CYS A 12 -6.72 -7.95 -10.85
N LYS A 13 -7.43 -6.88 -10.42
CA LYS A 13 -6.80 -5.57 -10.27
C LYS A 13 -5.74 -5.55 -9.18
N ALA A 14 -6.02 -6.15 -8.03
CA ALA A 14 -5.05 -6.27 -6.95
C ALA A 14 -3.78 -6.98 -7.43
N LEU A 15 -3.94 -8.09 -8.17
CA LEU A 15 -2.83 -8.90 -8.69
C LEU A 15 -1.96 -8.13 -9.70
N GLU A 16 -2.55 -7.28 -10.53
CA GLU A 16 -1.81 -6.37 -11.42
C GLU A 16 -0.95 -5.40 -10.59
N LEU A 17 -1.58 -4.72 -9.62
CA LEU A 17 -0.94 -3.66 -8.84
C LEU A 17 0.19 -4.18 -7.94
N VAL A 18 0.03 -5.35 -7.31
CA VAL A 18 1.09 -5.94 -6.48
C VAL A 18 2.32 -6.34 -7.31
N LYS A 19 2.14 -6.73 -8.58
CA LYS A 19 3.27 -7.03 -9.49
C LYS A 19 4.04 -5.76 -9.87
N GLU A 20 3.32 -4.67 -10.09
CA GLU A 20 3.93 -3.36 -10.35
C GLU A 20 4.65 -2.83 -9.11
N ALA A 21 3.99 -2.84 -7.96
CA ALA A 21 4.58 -2.47 -6.67
C ALA A 21 5.85 -3.29 -6.37
N GLY A 22 5.81 -4.60 -6.58
CA GLY A 22 6.99 -5.47 -6.42
C GLY A 22 8.16 -5.09 -7.35
N THR A 23 7.90 -4.40 -8.46
CA THR A 23 8.97 -3.87 -9.32
C THR A 23 9.63 -2.62 -8.73
N ILE A 24 8.88 -1.78 -8.02
CA ILE A 24 9.44 -0.66 -7.24
C ILE A 24 10.30 -1.22 -6.12
N VAL A 25 9.74 -2.10 -5.29
CA VAL A 25 10.44 -2.71 -4.15
C VAL A 25 11.74 -3.39 -4.59
N ARG A 26 11.70 -4.23 -5.63
CA ARG A 26 12.91 -4.89 -6.17
C ARG A 26 13.97 -3.91 -6.67
N LYS A 27 13.58 -2.77 -7.25
CA LYS A 27 14.54 -1.76 -7.71
C LYS A 27 15.22 -1.03 -6.56
N ALA A 28 14.63 -1.03 -5.38
CA ALA A 28 15.17 -0.40 -4.18
C ALA A 28 16.02 -1.36 -3.32
N ILE A 29 15.86 -2.68 -3.49
CA ILE A 29 16.76 -3.68 -2.88
C ILE A 29 18.20 -3.43 -3.37
N GLY A 30 19.15 -3.44 -2.43
CA GLY A 30 20.58 -3.24 -2.71
C GLY A 30 20.99 -1.80 -3.07
N LYS A 31 20.07 -0.84 -3.01
CA LYS A 31 20.37 0.60 -3.12
C LYS A 31 20.34 1.27 -1.75
N GLY A 32 20.98 2.44 -1.64
CA GLY A 32 20.77 3.32 -0.49
C GLY A 32 19.32 3.75 -0.44
N LYS A 33 18.67 3.55 0.71
CA LYS A 33 17.27 3.91 0.96
C LYS A 33 17.24 5.13 1.89
N ASN A 34 16.31 6.05 1.65
CA ASN A 34 16.03 7.13 2.58
C ASN A 34 15.08 6.62 3.65
N ILE A 35 15.61 6.44 4.85
CA ILE A 35 14.87 5.89 5.98
C ILE A 35 14.38 7.06 6.83
N GLU A 36 13.09 7.06 7.13
CA GLU A 36 12.47 7.93 8.12
C GLU A 36 11.93 7.08 9.27
N THR A 37 11.76 7.70 10.43
CA THR A 37 11.15 7.08 11.60
C THR A 37 9.73 7.60 11.75
N LYS A 38 8.75 6.71 11.91
CA LYS A 38 7.34 7.09 12.11
C LYS A 38 7.10 7.50 13.56
N THR A 39 7.00 6.52 14.46
CA THR A 39 6.67 6.75 15.88
C THR A 39 7.89 6.61 16.80
N ASP A 40 8.64 5.53 16.64
CA ASP A 40 9.83 5.18 17.44
C ASP A 40 10.91 4.53 16.58
N PHE A 41 12.15 4.41 17.07
CA PHE A 41 13.31 3.92 16.31
C PHE A 41 13.14 2.53 15.63
N SER A 42 12.21 1.70 16.11
CA SER A 42 11.88 0.40 15.51
C SER A 42 10.82 0.47 14.41
N ASP A 43 10.18 1.63 14.25
CA ASP A 43 9.08 1.88 13.31
C ASP A 43 9.60 2.75 12.15
N LEU A 44 10.07 2.08 11.12
CA LEU A 44 10.76 2.68 9.98
C LEU A 44 9.83 2.75 8.77
N VAL A 45 10.03 3.80 7.97
CA VAL A 45 9.43 3.96 6.65
C VAL A 45 10.50 4.33 5.65
N THR A 46 10.40 3.85 4.42
CA THR A 46 11.26 4.28 3.32
C THR A 46 10.47 5.05 2.26
N GLU A 47 11.18 5.68 1.33
CA GLU A 47 10.56 6.25 0.13
C GLU A 47 9.79 5.20 -0.68
N SER A 48 10.18 3.93 -0.61
CA SER A 48 9.53 2.84 -1.35
C SER A 48 8.14 2.54 -0.79
N ASP A 49 7.96 2.56 0.54
CA ASP A 49 6.65 2.37 1.18
C ASP A 49 5.66 3.44 0.69
N LYS A 50 6.08 4.71 0.74
CA LYS A 50 5.28 5.85 0.27
C LYS A 50 4.98 5.79 -1.23
N GLU A 51 5.95 5.39 -2.05
CA GLU A 51 5.79 5.28 -3.51
C GLU A 51 4.81 4.15 -3.87
N VAL A 52 4.93 2.99 -3.23
CA VAL A 52 4.05 1.84 -3.43
C VAL A 52 2.61 2.18 -3.03
N GLU A 53 2.40 2.75 -1.84
CA GLU A 53 1.05 3.09 -1.39
C GLU A 53 0.39 4.11 -2.33
N LYS A 54 1.14 5.15 -2.73
CA LYS A 54 0.66 6.15 -3.68
C LYS A 54 0.28 5.54 -5.04
N LEU A 55 1.09 4.61 -5.55
CA LEU A 55 0.80 3.92 -6.82
C LEU A 55 -0.49 3.10 -6.71
N ILE A 56 -0.61 2.28 -5.67
CA ILE A 56 -1.73 1.36 -5.49
C ILE A 56 -3.02 2.16 -5.30
N ILE A 57 -3.05 3.10 -4.34
CA ILE A 57 -4.25 3.92 -4.06
C ILE A 57 -4.61 4.77 -5.29
N GLY A 58 -3.63 5.36 -5.97
CA GLY A 58 -3.86 6.18 -7.16
C GLY A 58 -4.61 5.40 -8.25
N LYS A 59 -4.09 4.24 -8.64
CA LYS A 59 -4.70 3.39 -9.67
C LYS A 59 -6.05 2.80 -9.26
N LEU A 60 -6.20 2.38 -8.00
CA LEU A 60 -7.47 1.89 -7.50
C LEU A 60 -8.53 3.00 -7.44
N ARG A 61 -8.15 4.24 -7.13
CA ARG A 61 -9.07 5.38 -7.11
C ARG A 61 -9.54 5.76 -8.52
N GLU A 62 -8.69 5.61 -9.53
CA GLU A 62 -9.08 5.79 -10.94
C GLU A 62 -10.11 4.76 -11.39
N GLU A 63 -9.93 3.49 -11.00
CA GLU A 63 -10.81 2.39 -11.44
C GLU A 63 -12.06 2.23 -10.57
N PHE A 64 -11.93 2.48 -9.27
CA PHE A 64 -12.98 2.32 -8.26
C PHE A 64 -13.17 3.61 -7.45
N PRO A 65 -13.70 4.69 -8.06
CA PRO A 65 -13.76 6.02 -7.44
C PRO A 65 -14.62 6.09 -6.16
N ASN A 66 -15.53 5.13 -5.98
CA ASN A 66 -16.42 5.05 -4.80
C ASN A 66 -15.87 4.14 -3.70
N HIS A 67 -14.72 3.49 -3.88
CA HIS A 67 -14.13 2.63 -2.85
C HIS A 67 -13.37 3.48 -1.82
N ARG A 68 -13.28 2.96 -0.60
CA ARG A 68 -12.50 3.56 0.48
C ARG A 68 -11.11 2.93 0.56
N PHE A 69 -10.22 3.61 1.28
CA PHE A 69 -8.82 3.20 1.44
C PHE A 69 -8.38 3.36 2.89
N ILE A 70 -7.66 2.36 3.38
CA ILE A 70 -6.94 2.38 4.65
C ILE A 70 -5.51 1.94 4.32
N GLY A 71 -4.61 2.91 4.10
CA GLY A 71 -3.19 2.66 3.85
C GLY A 71 -2.38 2.91 5.11
N GLU A 72 -1.39 2.07 5.40
CA GLU A 72 -0.50 2.22 6.56
C GLU A 72 0.14 3.62 6.62
N GLU A 73 0.70 4.11 5.52
CA GLU A 73 1.41 5.38 5.48
C GLU A 73 0.44 6.57 5.54
N SER A 74 -0.72 6.43 4.90
CA SER A 74 -1.80 7.41 5.02
C SER A 74 -2.29 7.54 6.47
N VAL A 75 -2.46 6.43 7.18
CA VAL A 75 -2.88 6.43 8.58
C VAL A 75 -1.79 7.02 9.48
N ALA A 76 -0.52 6.68 9.23
CA ALA A 76 0.62 7.31 9.91
C ALA A 76 0.69 8.83 9.67
N ALA A 77 0.26 9.30 8.50
CA ALA A 77 0.13 10.72 8.16
C ALA A 77 -1.14 11.40 8.74
N GLY A 78 -1.92 10.70 9.56
CA GLY A 78 -3.08 11.24 10.27
C GLY A 78 -4.43 11.06 9.57
N LEU A 79 -4.51 10.28 8.49
CA LEU A 79 -5.80 9.90 7.91
C LEU A 79 -6.53 8.92 8.84
N LYS A 80 -7.86 9.02 8.90
CA LYS A 80 -8.68 8.14 9.73
C LYS A 80 -8.70 6.71 9.18
N SER A 81 -8.43 5.74 10.04
CA SER A 81 -8.64 4.32 9.81
C SER A 81 -10.05 3.89 10.24
N GLU A 82 -11.06 4.19 9.40
CA GLU A 82 -12.45 3.81 9.67
C GLU A 82 -12.93 2.79 8.64
N LEU A 83 -13.20 1.56 9.10
CA LEU A 83 -13.81 0.52 8.30
C LEU A 83 -15.34 0.66 8.33
N THR A 84 -15.96 0.67 7.16
CA THR A 84 -17.41 0.82 7.00
C THR A 84 -17.99 -0.33 6.17
N ALA A 85 -19.28 -0.27 5.84
CA ALA A 85 -19.89 -1.24 4.92
C ALA A 85 -19.53 -0.99 3.44
N GLU A 86 -18.89 0.14 3.11
CA GLU A 86 -18.44 0.43 1.74
C GLU A 86 -17.20 -0.44 1.38
N PRO A 87 -17.06 -0.89 0.13
CA PRO A 87 -15.87 -1.60 -0.32
C PRO A 87 -14.60 -0.81 0.03
N THR A 88 -13.69 -1.45 0.77
CA THR A 88 -12.51 -0.79 1.34
C THR A 88 -11.27 -1.60 1.02
N TRP A 89 -10.25 -0.94 0.47
CA TRP A 89 -8.92 -1.50 0.26
C TRP A 89 -8.04 -1.20 1.46
N ILE A 90 -7.55 -2.25 2.13
CA ILE A 90 -6.59 -2.15 3.22
C ILE A 90 -5.22 -2.49 2.65
N ILE A 91 -4.27 -1.56 2.76
CA ILE A 91 -3.00 -1.63 2.04
C ILE A 91 -1.86 -1.44 3.03
N ASP A 92 -1.00 -2.46 3.10
CA ASP A 92 0.34 -2.37 3.66
C ASP A 92 1.31 -2.41 2.46
N PRO A 93 2.04 -1.30 2.18
CA PRO A 93 2.89 -1.23 1.00
C PRO A 93 4.12 -2.14 1.08
N ILE A 94 4.71 -2.32 2.28
CA ILE A 94 5.85 -3.20 2.53
C ILE A 94 5.76 -3.74 3.97
N ASP A 95 5.18 -4.92 4.14
CA ASP A 95 5.22 -5.61 5.42
C ASP A 95 6.67 -5.99 5.78
N GLY A 96 7.12 -5.55 6.95
CA GLY A 96 8.48 -5.76 7.43
C GLY A 96 9.50 -4.75 6.89
N THR A 97 9.17 -3.45 6.87
CA THR A 97 10.07 -2.36 6.46
C THR A 97 11.45 -2.43 7.14
N MET A 98 11.53 -2.86 8.41
CA MET A 98 12.81 -3.13 9.07
C MET A 98 13.67 -4.16 8.34
N ASN A 99 13.10 -5.29 7.91
CA ASN A 99 13.84 -6.29 7.12
C ASN A 99 14.25 -5.71 5.77
N PHE A 100 13.33 -5.00 5.11
CA PHE A 100 13.59 -4.37 3.82
C PHE A 100 14.74 -3.35 3.86
N VAL A 101 14.85 -2.59 4.94
CA VAL A 101 15.96 -1.66 5.17
C VAL A 101 17.31 -2.40 5.21
N HIS A 102 17.38 -3.52 5.94
CA HIS A 102 18.62 -4.26 6.18
C HIS A 102 19.04 -5.19 5.03
N GLY A 103 18.10 -5.62 4.18
CA GLY A 103 18.37 -6.48 3.02
C GLY A 103 18.23 -7.96 3.32
#